data_AF-A0AAE3B4Z8-F1
#
_entry.id   AF-A0AAE3B4Z8-F1
#
_cell.length_a   1.000
_cell.length_b   1.000
_cell.length_c   1.000
_cell.angle_alpha   90.00
_cell.angle_beta   90.00
_cell.angle_gamma   90.00
#
_symmetry.space_group_name_H-M   'P 1'
#
loop_
_entity.id
_entity.type
_entity.pdbx_description
1 polymer ?
#
loop_
_entity_poly.entity_id
_entity_poly.type
_entity_poly.pdbx_seq_one_letter_code
_entity_poly.pdbx_strand_id
1 'polypeptide(L)'
;MSAELPEYYFRVRENGAAVFRVDTENRQRRIEMDQIAVVNIKNGEIKPHGDRTLSEEDRTTIQDWMSERMRVLAHRDIDDIYRAVDYMNLTTQWAQSKASNEQLEAVTDQLLLAMHDLRSTLVRKKADRLLKK
;
A
#
# COMPACT_ATOMS: atom_id res chain seq x y z
N MET A 1 -14.50 30.10 2.26
CA MET A 1 -13.45 29.65 3.19
C MET A 1 -12.38 28.99 2.35
N SER A 2 -11.33 29.72 1.98
CA SER A 2 -10.14 29.09 1.41
C SER A 2 -9.52 28.25 2.51
N ALA A 3 -9.65 26.91 2.42
CA ALA A 3 -8.99 26.04 3.37
C ALA A 3 -7.48 26.30 3.28
N GLU A 4 -6.88 26.65 4.40
CA GLU A 4 -5.43 26.79 4.53
C GLU A 4 -4.77 25.47 4.11
N LEU A 5 -3.72 25.57 3.29
CA LEU A 5 -3.04 24.39 2.77
C LEU A 5 -2.17 23.77 3.88
N PRO A 6 -1.97 22.44 3.87
CA PRO A 6 -1.10 21.81 4.84
C PRO A 6 0.36 22.22 4.63
N GLU A 7 1.10 22.39 5.72
CA GLU A 7 2.53 22.76 5.69
C GLU A 7 3.42 21.69 5.03
N TYR A 8 2.98 20.43 5.06
CA TYR A 8 3.69 19.30 4.46
C TYR A 8 2.82 18.59 3.43
N TYR A 9 3.44 18.22 2.33
CA TYR A 9 2.85 17.38 1.30
C TYR A 9 3.71 16.14 1.06
N PHE A 10 3.10 14.96 1.19
CA PHE A 10 3.75 13.67 0.98
C PHE A 10 3.30 13.07 -0.35
N ARG A 11 4.17 13.12 -1.35
CA ARG A 11 3.94 12.47 -2.64
C ARG A 11 4.29 10.99 -2.54
N VAL A 12 3.27 10.17 -2.33
CA VAL A 12 3.38 8.71 -2.20
C VAL A 12 4.06 8.09 -3.43
N ARG A 13 4.92 7.13 -3.16
CA ARG A 13 5.60 6.24 -4.11
C ARG A 13 5.40 4.79 -3.66
N GLU A 14 5.85 3.85 -4.47
CA GLU A 14 5.73 2.41 -4.17
C GLU A 14 6.27 2.03 -2.78
N ASN A 15 7.46 2.55 -2.42
CA ASN A 15 8.14 2.19 -1.16
C ASN A 15 8.27 3.36 -0.17
N GLY A 16 7.46 4.40 -0.29
CA GLY A 16 7.49 5.54 0.64
C GLY A 16 6.95 6.83 0.03
N ALA A 17 7.66 7.94 0.19
CA ALA A 17 7.21 9.22 -0.37
C ALA A 17 8.38 10.20 -0.61
N ALA A 18 8.16 11.15 -1.52
CA ALA A 18 8.91 12.41 -1.48
C ALA A 18 8.15 13.39 -0.59
N VAL A 19 8.87 14.08 0.29
CA VAL A 19 8.32 15.00 1.28
C VAL A 19 8.62 16.42 0.83
N PHE A 20 7.58 17.24 0.76
CA PHE A 20 7.65 18.64 0.38
C PHE A 20 7.16 19.50 1.53
N ARG A 21 7.87 20.61 1.80
CA ARG A 21 7.32 21.72 2.55
C ARG A 21 6.54 22.60 1.60
N VAL A 22 5.35 23.01 2.00
CA VAL A 22 4.44 23.81 1.20
C VAL A 22 4.50 25.24 1.71
N ASP A 23 4.87 26.17 0.83
CA ASP A 23 4.83 27.60 1.10
C ASP A 23 3.75 28.25 0.24
N THR A 24 2.91 29.06 0.88
CA THR A 24 1.78 29.77 0.25
C THR A 24 1.83 31.28 0.45
N GLU A 25 2.83 31.78 1.20
CA GLU A 25 2.94 33.19 1.61
C GLU A 25 3.77 34.04 0.64
N ASN A 26 4.10 33.52 -0.55
CA ASN A 26 4.75 34.34 -1.55
C ASN A 26 3.82 35.46 -2.03
N ARG A 27 4.40 36.62 -2.39
CA ARG A 27 3.66 37.82 -2.86
C ARG A 27 2.75 37.56 -4.08
N GLN A 28 2.89 36.40 -4.74
CA GLN A 28 2.17 36.01 -5.95
C GLN A 28 1.00 35.03 -5.68
N ARG A 29 0.74 34.63 -4.42
CA ARG A 29 -0.24 33.59 -4.05
C ARG A 29 -0.04 32.26 -4.81
N ARG A 30 1.21 31.92 -5.14
CA ARG A 30 1.57 30.66 -5.78
C ARG A 30 1.96 29.65 -4.73
N ILE A 31 1.50 28.41 -4.90
CA ILE A 31 1.92 27.29 -4.07
C ILE A 31 3.34 26.90 -4.49
N GLU A 32 4.28 27.03 -3.59
CA GLU A 32 5.64 26.52 -3.74
C GLU A 32 5.76 25.20 -2.97
N MET A 33 6.35 24.20 -3.61
CA MET A 33 6.59 22.88 -3.02
C MET A 33 8.07 22.62 -3.05
N ASP A 34 8.68 22.68 -1.88
CA ASP A 34 10.11 22.55 -1.70
C ASP A 34 10.44 21.17 -1.15
N GLN A 35 11.13 20.35 -1.94
CA GLN A 35 11.40 18.98 -1.55
C GLN A 35 12.45 18.97 -0.43
N ILE A 36 12.08 18.44 0.73
CA ILE A 36 12.96 18.39 1.91
C ILE A 36 13.56 17.01 2.14
N ALA A 37 12.86 15.95 1.74
CA ALA A 37 13.30 14.59 1.97
C ALA A 37 12.69 13.57 1.01
N VAL A 38 13.25 12.37 1.02
CA VAL A 38 12.65 11.14 0.51
C VAL A 38 12.63 10.12 1.65
N VAL A 39 11.49 9.48 1.85
CA VAL A 39 11.32 8.44 2.87
C VAL A 39 11.09 7.08 2.26
N ASN A 40 11.60 6.06 2.96
CA ASN A 40 11.37 4.67 2.68
C ASN A 40 10.68 4.00 3.88
N ILE A 41 9.44 3.57 3.66
CA ILE A 41 8.60 2.98 4.71
C ILE A 41 8.94 1.52 5.01
N LYS A 42 9.71 0.84 4.15
CA LYS A 42 10.12 -0.56 4.37
C LYS A 42 11.24 -0.68 5.41
N ASN A 43 12.20 0.25 5.38
CA ASN A 43 13.36 0.25 6.27
C ASN A 43 13.37 1.42 7.27
N GLY A 44 12.40 2.34 7.21
CA GLY A 44 12.31 3.49 8.09
C GLY A 44 13.23 4.66 7.72
N GLU A 45 13.92 4.59 6.58
CA GLU A 45 14.97 5.54 6.22
C GLU A 45 14.37 6.89 5.77
N ILE A 46 14.92 7.98 6.30
CA ILE A 46 14.60 9.37 5.91
C ILE A 46 15.87 9.99 5.34
N LYS A 47 15.88 10.24 4.03
CA LYS A 47 16.98 10.90 3.32
C LYS A 47 16.65 12.37 3.08
N PRO A 48 17.38 13.33 3.68
CA PRO A 48 17.25 14.73 3.29
C PRO A 48 17.54 14.93 1.81
N HIS A 49 16.89 15.92 1.20
CA HIS A 49 17.09 16.25 -0.20
C HIS A 49 18.23 17.27 -0.36
N GLY A 50 19.25 16.91 -1.15
CA GLY A 50 20.47 17.72 -1.29
C GLY A 50 21.22 17.86 0.04
N ASP A 51 21.75 19.06 0.30
CA ASP A 51 22.52 19.37 1.52
C ASP A 51 21.63 19.86 2.69
N ARG A 52 20.33 19.56 2.65
CA ARG A 52 19.39 20.01 3.67
C ARG A 52 19.60 19.31 5.01
N THR A 53 19.46 20.08 6.07
CA THR A 53 19.28 19.56 7.43
C THR A 53 17.80 19.66 7.79
N LEU A 54 17.18 18.52 8.12
CA LEU A 54 15.79 18.47 8.57
C LEU A 54 15.70 19.00 10.00
N SER A 55 14.71 19.86 10.26
CA SER A 55 14.38 20.29 11.61
C SER A 55 13.77 19.14 12.43
N GLU A 56 13.66 19.30 13.75
CA GLU A 56 12.97 18.34 14.60
C GLU A 56 11.48 18.22 14.25
N GLU A 57 10.87 19.31 13.80
CA GLU A 57 9.48 19.33 13.32
C GLU A 57 9.34 18.57 11.98
N ASP A 58 10.26 18.79 11.03
CA ASP A 58 10.29 18.03 9.77
C ASP A 58 10.38 16.51 10.11
N ARG A 59 11.27 16.14 11.04
CA ARG A 59 11.49 14.73 11.44
C ARG A 59 10.25 14.13 12.10
N THR A 60 9.64 14.83 13.05
CA THR A 60 8.45 14.36 13.77
C THR A 60 7.29 14.16 12.81
N THR A 61 7.01 15.16 11.97
CA THR A 61 5.93 15.10 10.97
C THR A 61 6.13 13.95 9.99
N ILE A 62 7.36 13.73 9.54
CA ILE A 62 7.70 12.60 8.67
C ILE A 62 7.45 11.26 9.38
N GLN A 63 7.87 11.10 10.64
CA GLN A 63 7.70 9.87 11.40
C GLN A 63 6.22 9.54 11.66
N ASP A 64 5.43 10.55 12.00
CA ASP A 64 3.98 10.39 12.21
C ASP A 64 3.28 9.97 10.91
N TRP A 65 3.63 10.63 9.79
CA TRP A 65 3.13 10.25 8.48
C TRP A 65 3.50 8.80 8.12
N MET A 66 4.75 8.39 8.38
CA MET A 66 5.19 7.01 8.12
C MET A 66 4.41 6.00 8.96
N SER A 67 4.16 6.31 10.22
CA SER A 67 3.41 5.45 11.14
C SER A 67 1.96 5.26 10.70
N GLU A 68 1.29 6.35 10.34
CA GLU A 68 -0.08 6.27 9.80
C GLU A 68 -0.10 5.55 8.45
N ARG A 69 0.88 5.81 7.58
CA ARG A 69 0.98 5.13 6.30
C ARG A 69 1.13 3.63 6.45
N MET A 70 1.94 3.16 7.40
CA MET A 70 2.09 1.73 7.70
C MET A 70 0.76 1.11 8.17
N ARG A 71 0.01 1.80 9.02
CA ARG A 71 -1.34 1.36 9.43
C ARG A 71 -2.29 1.22 8.24
N VAL A 72 -2.32 2.23 7.36
CA VAL A 72 -3.16 2.20 6.16
C VAL A 72 -2.77 1.04 5.24
N LEU A 73 -1.47 0.79 5.06
CA LEU A 73 -0.98 -0.32 4.23
C LEU A 73 -1.34 -1.67 4.84
N ALA A 74 -1.14 -1.87 6.15
CA ALA A 74 -1.53 -3.10 6.82
C ALA A 74 -3.04 -3.39 6.69
N HIS A 75 -3.87 -2.35 6.72
CA HIS A 75 -5.30 -2.50 6.49
C HIS A 75 -5.64 -2.88 5.04
N ARG A 76 -4.92 -2.30 4.06
CA ARG A 76 -5.08 -2.66 2.64
C ARG A 76 -4.60 -4.06 2.34
N ASP A 77 -3.51 -4.50 2.96
CA ASP A 77 -2.95 -5.83 2.76
C ASP A 77 -3.99 -6.91 3.10
N ILE A 78 -4.72 -6.76 4.21
CA ILE A 78 -5.78 -7.71 4.57
C ILE A 78 -7.03 -7.56 3.69
N ASP A 79 -7.38 -6.34 3.28
CA ASP A 79 -8.49 -6.08 2.35
C ASP A 79 -8.25 -6.75 0.99
N ASP A 80 -7.02 -6.71 0.46
CA ASP A 80 -6.67 -7.37 -0.79
C ASP A 80 -6.77 -8.90 -0.69
N ILE A 81 -6.54 -9.49 0.49
CA ILE A 81 -6.81 -10.92 0.73
C ILE A 81 -8.31 -11.22 0.73
N TYR A 82 -9.15 -10.35 1.31
CA TYR A 82 -10.60 -10.50 1.19
C TYR A 82 -11.08 -10.38 -0.24
N ARG A 83 -10.53 -9.43 -1.02
CA ARG A 83 -10.82 -9.32 -2.46
C ARG A 83 -10.42 -10.58 -3.22
N ALA A 84 -9.32 -11.24 -2.88
CA ALA A 84 -8.95 -12.51 -3.50
C ALA A 84 -10.02 -13.59 -3.28
N VAL A 85 -10.64 -13.64 -2.09
CA VAL A 85 -11.79 -14.53 -1.82
C VAL A 85 -12.98 -14.20 -2.73
N ASP A 86 -13.31 -12.91 -2.87
CA ASP A 86 -14.39 -12.48 -3.76
C ASP A 86 -14.11 -12.83 -5.22
N TYR A 87 -12.86 -12.63 -5.70
CA TYR A 87 -12.47 -13.04 -7.04
C TYR A 87 -12.58 -14.54 -7.26
N MET A 88 -12.23 -15.38 -6.28
CA MET A 88 -12.43 -16.83 -6.39
C MET A 88 -13.92 -17.19 -6.50
N ASN A 89 -14.78 -16.53 -5.72
CA ASN A 89 -16.23 -16.75 -5.77
C ASN A 89 -16.82 -16.30 -7.12
N LEU A 90 -16.43 -15.12 -7.60
CA LEU A 90 -16.84 -14.60 -8.90
C LEU A 90 -16.35 -15.49 -10.06
N THR A 91 -15.12 -15.99 -9.98
CA THR A 91 -14.55 -16.92 -10.96
C THR A 91 -15.32 -18.24 -10.97
N THR A 92 -15.71 -18.76 -9.80
CA THR A 92 -16.56 -19.95 -9.68
C THR A 92 -17.91 -19.73 -10.35
N GLN A 93 -18.57 -18.59 -10.09
CA GLN A 93 -19.85 -18.26 -10.72
C GLN A 93 -19.72 -18.11 -12.24
N TRP A 94 -18.66 -17.46 -12.71
CA TRP A 94 -18.38 -17.33 -14.15
C TRP A 94 -18.18 -18.69 -14.81
N ALA A 95 -17.39 -19.58 -14.23
CA ALA A 95 -17.15 -20.92 -14.75
C ALA A 95 -18.45 -21.74 -14.85
N GLN A 96 -19.35 -21.58 -13.88
CA GLN A 96 -20.63 -22.29 -13.85
C GLN A 96 -21.66 -21.79 -14.87
N SER A 97 -21.68 -20.48 -15.13
CA SER A 97 -22.82 -19.84 -15.80
C SER A 97 -22.51 -19.11 -17.11
N LYS A 98 -21.22 -18.90 -17.42
CA LYS A 98 -20.80 -18.03 -18.54
C LYS A 98 -19.63 -18.56 -19.36
N ALA A 99 -18.74 -19.37 -18.79
CA ALA A 99 -17.52 -19.78 -19.48
C ALA A 99 -17.80 -20.70 -20.67
N SER A 100 -17.08 -20.50 -21.78
CA SER A 100 -17.05 -21.46 -22.90
C SER A 100 -16.06 -22.60 -22.64
N ASN A 101 -16.18 -23.70 -23.38
CA ASN A 101 -15.25 -24.82 -23.27
C ASN A 101 -13.79 -24.40 -23.53
N GLU A 102 -13.56 -23.59 -24.57
CA GLU A 102 -12.22 -23.08 -24.91
C GLU A 102 -11.65 -22.20 -23.79
N GLN A 103 -12.48 -21.36 -23.15
CA GLN A 103 -12.06 -20.55 -22.02
C GLN A 103 -11.72 -21.41 -20.80
N LEU A 104 -12.50 -22.46 -20.53
CA LEU A 104 -12.23 -23.40 -19.44
C LEU A 104 -10.93 -24.17 -19.67
N GLU A 105 -10.69 -24.67 -20.88
CA GLU A 105 -9.46 -25.35 -21.24
C GLU A 105 -8.23 -24.45 -21.03
N ALA A 106 -8.34 -23.17 -21.38
CA ALA A 106 -7.23 -22.21 -21.25
C ALA A 106 -6.82 -21.89 -19.80
N VAL A 107 -7.72 -22.01 -18.82
CA VAL A 107 -7.48 -21.53 -17.44
C VAL A 107 -7.53 -22.61 -16.35
N THR A 108 -8.15 -23.76 -16.62
CA THR A 108 -8.47 -24.77 -15.58
C THR A 108 -7.24 -25.23 -14.81
N ASP A 109 -6.20 -25.68 -15.49
CA ASP A 109 -5.01 -26.23 -14.82
C ASP A 109 -4.28 -25.17 -13.99
N GLN A 110 -4.17 -23.95 -14.51
CA GLN A 110 -3.56 -22.82 -13.78
C GLN A 110 -4.35 -22.48 -12.50
N LEU A 111 -5.67 -22.43 -12.59
CA LEU A 111 -6.54 -22.19 -11.44
C LEU A 111 -6.43 -23.31 -10.41
N LEU A 112 -6.47 -24.59 -10.84
CA LEU A 112 -6.38 -25.73 -9.95
C LEU A 112 -5.04 -25.78 -9.20
N LEU A 113 -3.92 -25.53 -9.88
CA LEU A 113 -2.60 -25.48 -9.25
C LEU A 113 -2.48 -24.33 -8.25
N ALA A 114 -2.94 -23.13 -8.60
CA ALA A 114 -2.92 -21.98 -7.70
C ALA A 114 -3.77 -22.21 -6.44
N MET A 115 -4.97 -22.76 -6.58
CA MET A 115 -5.84 -23.13 -5.46
C MET A 115 -5.23 -24.22 -4.59
N HIS A 116 -4.59 -25.22 -5.20
CA HIS A 116 -3.94 -26.31 -4.47
C HIS A 116 -2.79 -25.82 -3.60
N ASP A 117 -1.89 -24.99 -4.14
CA ASP A 117 -0.76 -24.43 -3.39
C ASP A 117 -1.24 -23.56 -2.21
N LEU A 118 -2.16 -22.63 -2.48
CA LEU A 118 -2.74 -21.77 -1.45
C LEU A 118 -3.41 -22.60 -0.34
N ARG A 119 -4.23 -23.59 -0.71
CA ARG A 119 -4.89 -24.49 0.25
C ARG A 119 -3.86 -25.22 1.12
N SER A 120 -2.85 -25.83 0.51
CA SER A 120 -1.82 -26.59 1.22
C SER A 120 -1.07 -25.71 2.23
N THR A 121 -0.73 -24.48 1.85
CA THR A 121 -0.10 -23.51 2.73
C THR A 121 -1.00 -23.10 3.90
N LEU A 122 -2.28 -22.80 3.65
CA LEU A 122 -3.24 -22.41 4.69
C LEU A 122 -3.54 -23.54 5.68
N VAL A 123 -3.68 -24.77 5.18
CA VAL A 123 -3.90 -25.97 6.03
C VAL A 123 -2.72 -26.17 6.97
N ARG A 124 -1.48 -26.13 6.46
CA ARG A 124 -0.26 -26.21 7.28
C ARG A 124 -0.21 -25.12 8.35
N LYS A 125 -0.41 -23.86 7.98
CA LYS A 125 -0.42 -22.73 8.94
C LYS A 125 -1.52 -22.87 10.00
N LYS A 126 -2.68 -23.43 9.64
CA LYS A 126 -3.76 -23.71 10.60
C LYS A 126 -3.36 -24.80 11.59
N ALA A 127 -2.72 -25.88 11.12
CA ALA A 127 -2.21 -26.93 11.99
C ALA A 127 -1.14 -26.40 12.96
N ASP A 128 -0.16 -25.63 12.47
CA ASP A 128 0.89 -25.01 13.31
C ASP A 128 0.30 -24.16 14.45
N ARG A 129 -0.78 -23.42 14.21
CA ARG A 129 -1.45 -22.60 15.24
C ARG A 129 -2.19 -23.43 16.28
N LEU A 130 -2.67 -24.61 15.92
CA LEU A 130 -3.33 -25.53 16.85
C LEU A 130 -2.30 -26.24 17.74
N LEU A 131 -1.12 -26.55 17.22
CA LEU A 131 -0.02 -27.21 17.95
C LEU A 131 0.78 -26.24 18.86
N LYS A 132 0.71 -24.93 18.61
CA LYS A 132 1.35 -23.88 19.42
C LYS A 132 0.48 -23.37 20.58
N LYS A 133 -0.73 -23.91 20.73
CA LYS A 133 -1.58 -23.75 21.93
C LYS A 133 -1.33 -24.92 22.87
#